data_AF-A0A926VNV0-F1
#
_entry.id   AF-A0A926VNV0-F1
#
_cell.length_a   1.000
_cell.length_b   1.000
_cell.length_c   1.000
_cell.angle_alpha   90.00
_cell.angle_beta   90.00
_cell.angle_gamma   90.00
#
_symmetry.space_group_name_H-M   'P 1'
#
loop_
_entity.id
_entity.type
_entity.pdbx_description
1 polymer ?
#
loop_
_entity_poly.entity_id
_entity_poly.type
_entity_poly.pdbx_seq_one_letter_code
_entity_poly.pdbx_strand_id
1 'polypeptide(L)'
;MAAKKLATFRIDPNKWQAFQQWAKRSGTNASALLTEYIDGCLDIPPTRVSRFSIDRNNDVSLEQRMDELEQRLKDLQSSMEASIKQAVETQLANLQNQVSQSEQE
;
A
#
# COMPACT_ATOMS: atom_id res chain seq x y z
N MET A 1 42.23 -3.24 0.81
CA MET A 1 41.06 -2.53 0.25
C MET A 1 41.02 -2.83 -1.24
N ALA A 2 39.94 -3.44 -1.74
CA ALA A 2 39.81 -3.69 -3.18
C ALA A 2 39.74 -2.34 -3.93
N ALA A 3 40.48 -2.21 -5.03
CA ALA A 3 40.49 -0.99 -5.83
C ALA A 3 39.10 -0.77 -6.47
N LYS A 4 38.48 0.40 -6.22
CA LYS A 4 37.22 0.78 -6.85
C LYS A 4 37.47 1.05 -8.34
N LYS A 5 36.74 0.35 -9.22
CA LYS A 5 36.84 0.52 -10.67
C LYS A 5 35.63 1.29 -11.18
N LEU A 6 35.86 2.35 -11.96
CA LEU A 6 34.78 3.06 -12.65
C LEU A 6 34.32 2.22 -13.84
N ALA A 7 33.03 1.89 -13.87
CA ALA A 7 32.37 1.24 -14.99
C ALA A 7 31.46 2.24 -15.70
N THR A 8 31.52 2.27 -17.04
CA THR A 8 30.61 3.03 -17.88
C THR A 8 29.80 2.09 -18.75
N PHE A 9 28.51 2.36 -18.90
CA PHE A 9 27.60 1.57 -19.71
C PHE A 9 26.62 2.48 -20.44
N ARG A 10 26.07 1.99 -21.56
CA ARG A 10 25.02 2.68 -22.30
C ARG A 10 23.66 2.24 -21.75
N ILE A 11 22.78 3.20 -21.51
CA ILE A 11 21.42 2.97 -21.02
C ILE A 11 20.50 4.02 -21.67
N ASP A 12 19.24 3.65 -21.84
CA ASP A 12 18.20 4.58 -22.26
C ASP A 12 18.08 5.75 -21.26
N PRO A 13 18.07 7.01 -21.73
CA PRO A 13 18.03 8.18 -20.85
C PRO A 13 16.82 8.20 -19.92
N ASN A 14 15.65 7.79 -20.41
CA ASN A 14 14.42 7.82 -19.62
C ASN A 14 14.47 6.76 -18.51
N LYS A 15 14.98 5.55 -18.83
CA LYS A 15 15.20 4.50 -17.82
C LYS A 15 16.20 4.94 -16.76
N TRP A 16 17.30 5.58 -17.17
CA TRP A 16 18.28 6.08 -16.23
C TRP A 16 17.71 7.16 -15.31
N GLN A 17 16.95 8.11 -15.85
CA GLN A 17 16.30 9.14 -15.07
C GLN A 17 15.29 8.56 -14.07
N ALA A 18 14.48 7.58 -14.49
CA ALA A 18 13.55 6.89 -13.60
C ALA A 18 14.28 6.18 -12.44
N PHE A 19 15.39 5.49 -12.76
CA PHE A 19 16.22 4.84 -11.75
C PHE A 19 16.86 5.84 -10.77
N GLN A 20 17.34 6.98 -11.25
CA GLN A 20 17.86 8.05 -10.40
C GLN A 20 16.79 8.63 -9.46
N GLN A 21 15.56 8.80 -9.95
CA GLN A 21 14.45 9.24 -9.12
C GLN A 21 14.08 8.21 -8.06
N TRP A 22 14.10 6.92 -8.43
CA TRP A 22 13.85 5.84 -7.48
C TRP A 22 14.90 5.82 -6.36
N ALA A 23 16.19 5.92 -6.70
CA ALA A 23 17.27 6.00 -5.72
C ALA A 23 17.08 7.17 -4.75
N LYS A 24 16.70 8.36 -5.26
CA LYS A 24 16.41 9.53 -4.42
C LYS A 24 15.26 9.29 -3.44
N ARG A 25 14.18 8.63 -3.88
CA ARG A 25 13.05 8.29 -3.00
C ARG A 25 13.46 7.34 -1.88
N SER A 26 14.40 6.43 -2.16
CA SER A 26 14.97 5.52 -1.17
C SER A 26 16.07 6.16 -0.30
N GLY A 27 16.29 7.47 -0.39
CA GLY A 27 17.28 8.20 0.41
C GLY A 27 18.74 7.95 0.00
N THR A 28 18.98 7.40 -1.19
CA THR A 28 20.33 7.07 -1.68
C THR A 28 20.60 7.70 -3.05
N ASN A 29 21.78 7.44 -3.62
CA ASN A 29 22.12 7.83 -4.98
C ASN A 29 22.15 6.62 -5.92
N ALA A 30 22.05 6.87 -7.22
CA ALA A 30 21.95 5.81 -8.23
C ALA A 30 23.15 4.86 -8.22
N SER A 31 24.37 5.35 -7.99
CA SER A 31 25.56 4.50 -7.97
C SER A 31 25.59 3.58 -6.74
N ALA A 32 25.18 4.08 -5.58
CA ALA A 32 25.07 3.30 -4.36
C ALA A 32 24.00 2.21 -4.51
N LEU A 33 22.81 2.58 -5.00
CA LEU A 33 21.74 1.63 -5.26
C LEU A 33 22.11 0.57 -6.31
N LEU A 34 22.84 0.96 -7.36
CA LEU A 34 23.32 0.03 -8.38
C LEU A 34 24.35 -0.95 -7.81
N THR A 35 25.22 -0.49 -6.92
CA THR A 35 26.23 -1.34 -6.27
C THR A 35 25.53 -2.37 -5.37
N GLU A 36 24.60 -1.92 -4.53
CA GLU A 36 23.79 -2.78 -3.67
C GLU A 36 22.99 -3.81 -4.47
N TYR A 37 22.41 -3.39 -5.60
CA TYR A 37 21.72 -4.29 -6.52
C TYR A 37 22.64 -5.36 -7.12
N ILE A 38 23.85 -4.98 -7.53
CA ILE A 38 24.85 -5.91 -8.05
C ILE A 38 25.26 -6.91 -6.97
N ASP A 39 25.53 -6.42 -5.75
CA ASP A 39 25.91 -7.27 -4.61
C ASP A 39 24.79 -8.29 -4.31
N GLY A 40 23.53 -7.85 -4.25
CA GLY A 40 22.38 -8.74 -4.07
C GLY A 40 22.20 -9.76 -5.20
N CYS A 41 22.60 -9.42 -6.43
CA CYS A 41 22.59 -10.37 -7.55
C CYS A 41 23.74 -11.39 -7.48
N LEU A 42 24.87 -11.03 -6.88
CA LEU A 42 26.04 -11.92 -6.74
C LEU A 42 25.88 -12.92 -5.58
N ASP A 43 25.13 -12.55 -4.54
CA ASP A 43 24.79 -13.46 -3.43
C ASP A 43 23.78 -14.55 -3.82
N ILE A 44 23.12 -14.41 -4.97
CA ILE A 44 22.18 -15.39 -5.51
C ILE A 44 22.91 -16.20 -6.61
N PRO A 45 23.07 -17.53 -6.49
CA PRO A 45 23.69 -18.33 -7.54
C PRO A 45 22.91 -18.13 -8.85
N PRO A 46 23.60 -17.96 -10.00
CA PRO A 46 22.95 -17.68 -11.28
C PRO A 46 22.15 -18.90 -11.73
N THR A 47 20.92 -19.03 -11.26
CA THR A 47 19.95 -19.95 -11.83
C THR A 47 19.70 -19.50 -13.27
N ARG A 48 19.78 -20.42 -14.24
CA ARG A 48 19.54 -20.19 -15.70
C ARG A 48 18.16 -19.61 -16.06
N VAL A 49 17.42 -19.17 -15.06
CA VAL A 49 16.16 -18.45 -15.14
C VAL A 49 16.31 -17.23 -14.24
N SER A 50 17.05 -16.23 -14.73
CA SER A 50 16.80 -14.85 -14.30
C SER A 50 15.46 -14.44 -14.89
N ARG A 51 14.38 -14.97 -14.31
CA ARG A 51 13.18 -14.17 -14.19
C ARG A 51 13.35 -13.53 -12.84
N PHE A 52 13.24 -12.22 -12.81
CA PHE A 52 12.69 -11.55 -11.65
C PHE A 52 11.48 -12.38 -11.21
N SER A 53 11.69 -13.26 -10.24
CA SER A 53 10.59 -13.86 -9.50
C SER A 53 10.10 -12.69 -8.67
N ILE A 54 9.28 -11.84 -9.30
CA ILE A 54 8.14 -11.26 -8.61
C ILE A 54 7.57 -12.48 -7.89
N ASP A 55 7.77 -12.49 -6.58
CA ASP A 55 7.29 -13.53 -5.72
C ASP A 55 5.77 -13.53 -5.90
N ARG A 56 5.28 -14.35 -6.84
CA ARG A 56 3.86 -14.41 -7.17
C ARG A 56 3.04 -14.86 -5.96
N ASN A 57 3.68 -15.45 -4.95
CA ASN A 57 3.03 -15.77 -3.69
C ASN A 57 2.80 -14.49 -2.84
N ASN A 58 3.69 -13.49 -2.93
CA ASN A 58 3.47 -12.19 -2.30
C ASN A 58 2.40 -11.36 -3.02
N ASP A 59 2.33 -11.43 -4.36
CA ASP A 59 1.33 -10.67 -5.14
C ASP A 59 -0.10 -11.19 -4.86
N VAL A 60 -0.28 -12.52 -4.87
CA VAL A 60 -1.57 -13.16 -4.50
C VAL A 60 -1.93 -12.89 -3.04
N SER A 61 -0.94 -12.85 -2.14
CA SER A 61 -1.19 -12.52 -0.72
C SER A 61 -1.61 -11.07 -0.52
N LEU A 62 -1.13 -10.13 -1.34
CA LEU A 62 -1.52 -8.73 -1.27
C LEU A 62 -2.92 -8.50 -1.82
N GLU A 63 -3.28 -9.15 -2.93
CA GLU A 63 -4.65 -9.10 -3.49
C GLU A 63 -5.67 -9.66 -2.49
N GLN A 64 -5.41 -10.82 -1.88
CA GLN A 64 -6.27 -11.39 -0.84
C GLN A 64 -6.42 -10.47 0.37
N ARG A 65 -5.33 -9.83 0.81
CA ARG A 65 -5.38 -8.87 1.92
C ARG A 65 -6.12 -7.59 1.56
N MET A 66 -6.09 -7.17 0.29
CA MET A 66 -6.90 -6.05 -0.21
C MET A 66 -8.39 -6.41 -0.18
N ASP A 67 -8.77 -7.57 -0.70
CA ASP A 67 -10.16 -8.05 -0.67
C ASP A 67 -10.70 -8.14 0.77
N GLU A 68 -9.90 -8.67 1.70
CA GLU A 68 -10.25 -8.73 3.13
C GLU A 68 -10.43 -7.34 3.76
N LEU A 69 -9.59 -6.38 3.38
CA LEU A 69 -9.70 -5.00 3.87
C LEU A 69 -10.93 -4.29 3.30
N GLU A 70 -11.25 -4.48 2.03
CA GLU A 70 -12.45 -3.94 1.39
C GLU A 70 -13.72 -4.51 2.05
N GLN A 71 -13.74 -5.81 2.33
CA GLN A 71 -14.86 -6.44 3.02
C GLN A 71 -15.03 -5.87 4.44
N ARG A 72 -13.93 -5.73 5.20
CA ARG A 72 -13.98 -5.13 6.55
C ARG A 72 -14.47 -3.68 6.53
N LEU A 73 -14.06 -2.89 5.54
CA LEU A 73 -14.52 -1.51 5.40
C LEU A 73 -16.02 -1.46 5.12
N LYS A 74 -16.53 -2.35 4.25
CA LYS A 74 -17.95 -2.45 3.94
C LYS A 74 -18.79 -2.87 5.16
N ASP A 75 -18.30 -3.82 5.94
CA ASP A 75 -18.97 -4.29 7.15
C ASP A 75 -19.00 -3.18 8.22
N LEU A 76 -17.88 -2.49 8.41
CA LEU A 76 -17.78 -1.36 9.34
C LEU A 76 -18.72 -0.21 8.94
N GLN A 77 -18.76 0.12 7.66
CA GLN A 77 -19.66 1.14 7.13
C GLN A 77 -21.13 0.75 7.39
N SER A 78 -21.51 -0.49 7.06
CA SER A 78 -22.88 -0.99 7.28
C SER A 78 -23.27 -0.97 8.75
N SER A 79 -22.35 -1.37 9.65
CA SER A 79 -22.56 -1.32 11.10
C SER A 79 -22.75 0.11 11.60
N MET A 80 -21.97 1.05 11.07
CA MET A 80 -22.06 2.46 11.46
C MET A 80 -23.36 3.09 10.95
N GLU A 81 -23.77 2.79 9.72
CA GLU A 81 -25.05 3.23 9.16
C GLU A 81 -26.24 2.71 9.98
N ALA A 82 -26.23 1.43 10.35
CA ALA A 82 -27.25 0.85 11.22
C ALA A 82 -27.31 1.54 12.59
N SER A 83 -26.14 1.79 13.19
CA SER A 83 -26.05 2.45 14.51
C SER A 83 -26.58 3.89 14.45
N ILE A 84 -26.22 4.64 13.41
CA ILE A 84 -26.71 6.02 13.20
C ILE A 84 -28.22 6.00 13.00
N LYS A 85 -28.75 5.10 12.17
CA LYS A 85 -30.19 4.98 11.94
C LYS A 85 -30.95 4.73 13.24
N GLN A 86 -30.49 3.80 14.06
CA GLN A 86 -31.13 3.49 15.34
C GLN A 86 -31.07 4.68 16.31
N ALA A 87 -29.94 5.40 16.36
CA ALA A 87 -29.81 6.61 17.18
C ALA A 87 -30.79 7.70 16.74
N VAL A 88 -30.94 7.92 15.43
CA VAL A 88 -31.89 8.90 14.86
C VAL A 88 -33.33 8.51 15.16
N GLU A 89 -33.70 7.24 14.98
CA GLU A 89 -35.04 6.73 15.30
C GLU A 89 -35.37 6.92 16.79
N THR A 90 -34.41 6.66 17.67
CA THR A 90 -34.57 6.86 19.13
C THR A 90 -34.76 8.34 19.46
N GLN A 91 -33.96 9.23 18.85
CA GLN A 91 -34.08 10.67 19.06
C GLN A 91 -35.43 11.21 18.54
N LEU A 92 -35.89 10.75 17.38
CA LEU A 92 -37.19 11.13 16.83
C LEU A 92 -38.35 10.68 17.72
N ALA A 93 -38.32 9.44 18.21
CA ALA A 93 -39.35 8.94 19.13
C ALA A 93 -39.39 9.74 20.44
N ASN A 94 -38.22 10.12 20.97
CA ASN A 94 -38.13 10.95 22.16
C ASN A 94 -38.72 12.36 21.93
N LEU A 95 -38.41 12.98 20.78
CA LEU A 95 -38.97 14.29 20.43
C LEU A 95 -40.49 14.24 20.23
N GLN A 96 -41.01 13.20 19.58
CA GLN A 96 -42.45 13.00 19.42
C GLN A 96 -43.16 12.88 20.77
N ASN A 97 -42.62 12.09 21.69
CA ASN A 97 -43.17 11.95 23.04
C ASN A 97 -43.15 13.27 23.82
N GLN A 98 -42.10 14.08 23.69
CA GLN A 98 -42.03 15.40 24.33
C GLN A 98 -43.09 16.36 23.77
N VAL A 99 -43.26 16.40 22.44
CA VAL A 99 -44.27 17.25 21.79
C VAL A 99 -45.69 16.85 22.23
N SER A 100 -46.00 15.54 22.22
CA SER A 100 -47.31 15.04 22.65
C SER A 100 -47.61 15.28 24.14
N GLN A 101 -46.59 15.34 25.00
CA GLN A 101 -46.76 15.70 26.41
C GLN A 101 -47.03 17.21 26.58
N SER A 102 -46.33 18.07 25.82
CA SER A 102 -46.53 19.52 25.87
C SER A 102 -47.84 20.02 25.25
N GLU A 103 -48.54 19.21 24.44
CA GLU A 103 -49.85 19.54 23.88
C GLU A 103 -51.03 19.14 24.78
N GLN A 104 -50.77 18.41 25.88
CA GLN A 104 -51.80 17.97 26.84
C GLN A 104 -51.85 18.80 28.13
N GLU A 105 -50.91 19.75 28.31
CA GLU A 105 -50.90 20.78 29.37
C GLU A 105 -51.52 22.10 28.88
#